data_AF-A0A418QU88-F1
#
_entry.id   AF-A0A418QU88-F1
#
_cell.length_a   1.000
_cell.length_b   1.000
_cell.length_c   1.000
_cell.angle_alpha   90.00
_cell.angle_beta   90.00
_cell.angle_gamma   90.00
#
_symmetry.space_group_name_H-M   'P 1'
#
loop_
_entity.id
_entity.type
_entity.pdbx_description
1 polymer ?
#
loop_
_entity_poly.entity_id
_entity_poly.type
_entity_poly.pdbx_seq_one_letter_code
_entity_poly.pdbx_strand_id
1 'polypeptide(L)'
;MRPAESYSGQLWQFTREVLLPAVPRLAWLVLGVMMFSGLNLLFLAELWPHFPQAETWFIVPLMAGLLLVPWLGAYTAQRVRPQVRQWGWRTLWQLATFGAYAVAGMSAGLLVLGLLVGLLNRL
;
A
#
# COMPACT_ATOMS: atom_id res chain seq x y z
N MET A 1 -27.00 30.14 -12.53
CA MET A 1 -26.39 28.88 -13.03
C MET A 1 -25.10 28.67 -12.25
N ARG A 2 -24.92 27.54 -11.55
CA ARG A 2 -23.63 27.27 -10.87
C ARG A 2 -22.56 27.10 -11.95
N PRO A 3 -21.36 27.67 -11.78
CA PRO A 3 -20.28 27.44 -12.74
C PRO A 3 -20.07 25.92 -12.86
N ALA A 4 -20.00 25.43 -14.09
CA ALA A 4 -19.65 24.03 -14.32
C ALA A 4 -18.24 23.82 -13.77
N GLU A 5 -18.13 23.21 -12.59
CA GLU A 5 -16.83 22.90 -12.00
C GLU A 5 -16.04 22.04 -12.99
N SER A 6 -14.80 22.47 -13.26
CA SER A 6 -13.85 21.69 -14.04
C SER A 6 -13.80 20.25 -13.51
N TYR A 7 -13.69 19.29 -14.41
CA TYR A 7 -13.52 17.88 -14.07
C TYR A 7 -12.37 17.66 -13.06
N SER A 8 -11.28 18.43 -13.19
CA SER A 8 -10.18 18.41 -12.22
C SER A 8 -10.60 18.84 -10.81
N GLY A 9 -11.50 19.82 -10.69
CA GLY A 9 -12.05 20.28 -9.41
C GLY A 9 -12.91 19.22 -8.75
N GLN A 10 -13.75 18.54 -9.53
CA GLN A 10 -14.59 17.44 -9.05
C GLN A 10 -13.73 16.25 -8.57
N LEU A 11 -12.68 15.90 -9.31
CA LEU A 11 -11.73 14.86 -8.90
C LEU A 11 -10.97 15.23 -7.63
N TRP A 12 -10.55 16.49 -7.51
CA TRP A 12 -9.88 16.97 -6.31
C TRP A 12 -10.80 16.92 -5.08
N GLN A 13 -12.05 17.35 -5.24
CA GLN A 13 -13.05 17.28 -4.18
C GLN A 13 -13.33 15.83 -3.77
N PHE A 14 -13.53 14.92 -4.72
CA PHE A 14 -13.69 13.49 -4.43
C PHE A 14 -12.47 12.92 -3.69
N THR A 15 -11.26 13.27 -4.13
CA THR A 15 -10.01 12.83 -3.48
C THR A 15 -9.96 13.30 -2.03
N ARG A 16 -10.31 14.57 -1.79
CA ARG A 16 -10.21 15.19 -0.46
C ARG A 16 -11.31 14.75 0.49
N GLU A 17 -12.54 14.62 0.00
CA GLU A 17 -13.73 14.40 0.83
C GLU A 17 -14.11 12.92 0.96
N VAL A 18 -13.75 12.09 -0.01
CA VAL A 18 -14.11 10.67 -0.04
C VAL A 18 -12.89 9.77 0.09
N LEU A 19 -11.86 9.98 -0.73
CA LEU A 19 -10.71 9.08 -0.78
C LEU A 19 -9.80 9.22 0.44
N LEU A 20 -9.30 10.42 0.74
CA LEU A 20 -8.38 10.66 1.86
C LEU A 20 -8.96 10.24 3.22
N PRO A 21 -10.24 10.51 3.54
CA PRO A 21 -10.83 10.06 4.80
C PRO A 21 -11.08 8.55 4.86
N ALA A 22 -11.20 7.89 3.70
CA ALA A 22 -11.35 6.44 3.63
C ALA A 22 -10.02 5.69 3.88
N VAL A 23 -8.88 6.34 3.62
CA VAL A 23 -7.54 5.77 3.86
C VAL A 23 -7.31 5.61 5.37
N PRO A 24 -6.99 4.39 5.86
CA PRO A 24 -6.72 4.18 7.28
C PRO A 24 -5.44 4.89 7.70
N ARG A 25 -5.38 5.39 8.96
CA ARG A 25 -4.17 6.02 9.52
C ARG A 25 -2.91 5.17 9.37
N LEU A 26 -3.08 3.84 9.48
CA LEU A 26 -2.01 2.87 9.32
C LEU A 26 -1.37 2.93 7.91
N ALA A 27 -2.13 3.27 6.86
CA ALA A 27 -1.57 3.38 5.52
C ALA A 27 -0.56 4.52 5.39
N TRP A 28 -0.81 5.66 6.06
CA TRP A 28 0.16 6.75 6.10
C TRP A 28 1.44 6.37 6.82
N LEU A 29 1.32 5.62 7.92
CA LEU A 29 2.48 5.08 8.63
C LEU A 29 3.27 4.10 7.76
N VAL A 30 2.58 3.15 7.12
CA VAL A 30 3.21 2.17 6.23
C VAL A 30 3.94 2.85 5.07
N LEU A 31 3.29 3.81 4.40
CA LEU A 31 3.91 4.57 3.32
C LEU A 31 5.13 5.37 3.81
N GLY A 32 5.01 6.03 4.97
CA GLY A 32 6.12 6.77 5.58
C GLY A 32 7.31 5.87 5.92
N VAL A 33 7.06 4.72 6.54
CA VAL A 33 8.10 3.72 6.87
C VAL A 33 8.74 3.15 5.60
N MET A 34 7.96 2.84 4.57
CA MET A 34 8.49 2.36 3.30
C MET A 34 9.37 3.41 2.62
N MET A 35 8.91 4.66 2.57
CA MET A 35 9.67 5.75 1.98
C MET A 35 10.97 5.99 2.75
N PHE A 36 10.90 6.03 4.09
CA PHE A 36 12.08 6.19 4.94
C PHE A 36 13.07 5.03 4.75
N SER A 37 12.59 3.79 4.74
CA SER A 37 13.43 2.60 4.57
C SER A 37 14.05 2.56 3.17
N GLY A 38 13.28 2.88 2.13
CA GLY A 38 13.77 2.93 0.75
C GLY A 38 14.84 4.00 0.55
N LEU A 39 14.65 5.20 1.10
CA LEU A 39 15.66 6.26 1.07
C LEU A 39 16.94 5.86 1.83
N ASN A 40 16.83 5.25 3.01
CA ASN A 40 17.99 4.80 3.76
C ASN A 40 18.75 3.66 3.07
N LEU A 41 18.05 2.77 2.36
CA LEU A 41 18.68 1.74 1.54
C LEU A 41 19.40 2.33 0.32
N LEU A 42 18.81 3.36 -0.31
CA LEU A 42 19.42 4.01 -1.47
C LEU A 42 20.71 4.75 -1.11
N PHE A 43 20.81 5.27 0.12
CA PHE A 43 21.97 5.97 0.65
C PHE A 43 22.66 5.18 1.77
N LEU A 44 22.61 3.84 1.73
CA LEU A 44 23.11 2.99 2.81
C LEU A 44 24.62 3.20 3.02
N ALA A 45 25.37 3.27 1.92
CA ALA A 45 26.83 3.42 1.96
C ALA A 45 27.25 4.81 2.48
N GLU A 46 26.47 5.84 2.18
CA GLU A 46 26.73 7.22 2.59
C GLU A 46 26.30 7.49 4.04
N LEU A 47 25.13 6.99 4.45
CA LEU A 47 24.54 7.28 5.76
C LEU A 47 24.99 6.29 6.84
N TRP A 48 25.24 5.03 6.48
CA TRP A 48 25.48 3.94 7.43
C TRP A 48 26.77 3.13 7.13
N PRO A 49 27.92 3.76 6.85
CA PRO A 49 29.13 3.07 6.38
C PRO A 49 29.70 2.05 7.37
N HIS A 50 29.39 2.18 8.67
CA HIS A 50 29.92 1.32 9.73
C HIS A 50 28.89 0.38 10.35
N PHE A 51 27.66 0.36 9.82
CA PHE A 51 26.57 -0.45 10.36
C PHE A 51 26.16 -1.55 9.37
N PRO A 52 26.85 -2.71 9.37
CA PRO A 52 26.59 -3.79 8.42
C PRO A 52 25.19 -4.41 8.55
N GLN A 53 24.53 -4.23 9.71
CA GLN A 53 23.16 -4.71 9.92
C GLN A 53 22.10 -3.73 9.42
N ALA A 54 22.46 -2.49 9.08
CA ALA A 54 21.51 -1.44 8.70
C ALA A 54 20.64 -1.86 7.50
N GLU A 55 21.24 -2.59 6.55
CA GLU A 55 20.52 -3.13 5.40
C GLU A 55 19.32 -4.00 5.84
N THR A 56 19.54 -4.95 6.75
CA THR A 56 18.46 -5.82 7.25
C THR A 56 17.39 -5.02 8.00
N TRP A 57 17.81 -4.04 8.82
CA TRP A 57 16.89 -3.17 9.56
C TRP A 57 15.98 -2.32 8.68
N PHE A 58 16.37 -2.02 7.45
CA PHE A 58 15.53 -1.28 6.49
C PHE A 58 14.80 -2.20 5.50
N ILE A 59 15.37 -3.34 5.10
CA ILE A 59 14.70 -4.31 4.23
C ILE A 59 13.48 -4.91 4.91
N VAL A 60 13.59 -5.30 6.19
CA VAL A 60 12.48 -5.93 6.93
C VAL A 60 11.22 -5.05 6.96
N PRO A 61 11.26 -3.79 7.42
CA PRO A 61 10.09 -2.92 7.41
C PRO A 61 9.63 -2.55 5.99
N LEU A 62 10.53 -2.44 5.01
CA LEU A 62 10.16 -2.21 3.61
C LEU A 62 9.33 -3.37 3.05
N MET A 63 9.77 -4.60 3.27
CA MET A 63 9.07 -5.82 2.84
C MET A 63 7.75 -6.00 3.57
N ALA A 64 7.72 -5.75 4.89
CA ALA A 64 6.48 -5.75 5.66
C ALA A 64 5.49 -4.70 5.14
N GLY A 65 5.98 -3.51 4.78
CA GLY A 65 5.17 -2.47 4.17
C GLY A 65 4.60 -2.87 2.81
N LEU A 66 5.44 -3.41 1.91
CA LEU A 66 5.01 -3.94 0.61
C LEU A 66 3.91 -4.99 0.74
N LEU A 67 4.00 -5.86 1.75
CA LEU A 67 2.97 -6.85 2.02
C LEU A 67 1.67 -6.21 2.52
N LEU A 68 1.75 -5.17 3.35
CA LEU A 68 0.60 -4.50 3.95
C LEU A 68 -0.14 -3.57 2.98
N VAL A 69 0.56 -2.97 2.01
CA VAL A 69 -0.03 -2.00 1.07
C VAL A 69 -1.25 -2.56 0.31
N PRO A 70 -1.21 -3.78 -0.27
CA PRO A 70 -2.37 -4.38 -0.93
C PRO A 70 -3.57 -4.54 0.02
N TRP A 71 -3.35 -4.94 1.27
CA TRP A 71 -4.43 -5.08 2.27
C TRP A 71 -5.07 -3.73 2.60
N LEU A 72 -4.25 -2.70 2.78
CA LEU A 72 -4.70 -1.34 3.06
C LEU A 72 -5.40 -0.71 1.85
N GLY A 73 -4.93 -1.03 0.64
CA GLY A 73 -5.59 -0.67 -0.61
C GLY A 73 -6.96 -1.31 -0.75
N ALA A 74 -7.07 -2.62 -0.51
CA ALA A 74 -8.35 -3.33 -0.50
C ALA A 74 -9.32 -2.74 0.53
N TYR A 75 -8.84 -2.45 1.74
CA TYR A 75 -9.62 -1.82 2.80
C TYR A 75 -10.15 -0.45 2.39
N THR A 76 -9.30 0.40 1.80
CA THR A 76 -9.68 1.72 1.32
C THR A 76 -10.73 1.60 0.20
N ALA A 77 -10.50 0.71 -0.77
CA ALA A 77 -11.44 0.46 -1.87
C ALA A 77 -12.81 0.00 -1.37
N GLN A 78 -12.85 -0.87 -0.35
CA GLN A 78 -14.09 -1.31 0.29
C GLN A 78 -14.85 -0.17 0.96
N ARG A 79 -14.15 0.78 1.59
CA ARG A 79 -14.75 1.95 2.23
C ARG A 79 -15.25 2.99 1.23
N VAL A 80 -14.58 3.13 0.09
CA VAL A 80 -14.98 4.06 -0.97
C VAL A 80 -16.17 3.53 -1.78
N ARG A 81 -16.21 2.21 -2.03
CA ARG A 81 -17.28 1.55 -2.81
C ARG A 81 -18.72 1.97 -2.44
N PRO A 82 -19.15 2.00 -1.17
CA PRO A 82 -20.52 2.42 -0.82
C PRO A 82 -20.77 3.93 -0.97
N GLN A 83 -19.72 4.75 -1.00
CA GLN A 83 -19.85 6.20 -1.17
C GLN A 83 -20.08 6.62 -2.62
N VAL A 84 -19.81 5.73 -3.58
CA VAL A 84 -20.04 6.00 -4.99
C VAL A 84 -21.40 5.50 -5.45
N ARG A 85 -22.24 6.42 -5.91
CA ARG A 85 -23.65 6.16 -6.27
C ARG A 85 -23.81 5.50 -7.64
N GLN A 86 -22.90 5.75 -8.58
CA GLN A 86 -22.96 5.22 -9.93
C GLN A 86 -22.45 3.77 -10.00
N TRP A 87 -23.23 2.90 -10.65
CA TRP A 87 -22.94 1.47 -10.72
C TRP A 87 -21.59 1.14 -11.38
N GLY A 88 -21.24 1.84 -12.46
CA GLY A 88 -19.96 1.64 -13.16
C GLY A 88 -18.74 1.88 -12.26
N TRP A 89 -18.73 3.00 -11.53
CA TRP A 89 -17.67 3.29 -10.58
C TRP A 89 -17.65 2.34 -9.38
N ARG A 90 -18.82 1.88 -8.92
CA ARG A 90 -18.90 0.86 -7.85
C ARG A 90 -18.27 -0.47 -8.28
N THR A 91 -18.45 -0.86 -9.54
CA THR A 91 -17.80 -2.04 -10.13
C THR A 91 -16.29 -1.86 -10.24
N LEU A 92 -15.82 -0.68 -10.64
CA LEU A 92 -14.37 -0.38 -10.68
C LEU A 92 -13.72 -0.51 -9.30
N TRP A 93 -14.33 0.05 -8.25
CA TRP A 93 -13.83 -0.09 -6.88
C TRP A 93 -13.90 -1.54 -6.37
N GLN A 94 -14.87 -2.31 -6.84
CA GLN A 94 -14.97 -3.74 -6.53
C GLN A 94 -13.87 -4.56 -7.23
N LEU A 95 -13.58 -4.28 -8.49
CA LEU A 95 -12.44 -4.86 -9.22
C LEU A 95 -11.11 -4.49 -8.55
N ALA A 96 -10.94 -3.24 -8.15
CA ALA A 96 -9.77 -2.78 -7.40
C ALA A 96 -9.62 -3.55 -6.07
N THR A 97 -10.73 -3.80 -5.37
CA THR A 97 -10.72 -4.61 -4.13
C THR A 97 -10.27 -6.04 -4.41
N PHE A 98 -10.82 -6.69 -5.45
CA PHE A 98 -10.42 -8.06 -5.82
C PHE A 98 -8.96 -8.14 -6.25
N GLY A 99 -8.51 -7.20 -7.10
CA GLY A 99 -7.12 -7.13 -7.52
C GLY A 99 -6.18 -6.94 -6.33
N ALA A 100 -6.53 -6.03 -5.41
CA ALA A 100 -5.76 -5.79 -4.21
C ALA A 100 -5.67 -7.05 -3.32
N TYR A 101 -6.77 -7.77 -3.11
CA TYR A 101 -6.74 -9.05 -2.37
C TYR A 101 -5.98 -10.16 -3.09
N ALA A 102 -6.07 -10.25 -4.42
CA ALA A 102 -5.30 -11.22 -5.19
C ALA A 102 -3.80 -10.98 -5.01
N VAL A 103 -3.35 -9.73 -5.12
CA VAL A 103 -1.96 -9.35 -4.87
C VAL A 103 -1.56 -9.63 -3.42
N ALA A 104 -2.41 -9.29 -2.44
CA ALA A 104 -2.17 -9.59 -1.03
C ALA A 104 -2.04 -11.10 -0.77
N GLY A 105 -2.90 -11.91 -1.36
CA GLY A 105 -2.88 -13.36 -1.24
C GLY A 105 -1.65 -13.98 -1.88
N MET A 106 -1.29 -13.55 -3.10
CA MET A 106 -0.09 -14.03 -3.80
C MET A 106 1.19 -13.68 -3.05
N SER A 107 1.31 -12.43 -2.58
CA SER A 107 2.48 -11.98 -1.82
C SER A 107 2.60 -12.72 -0.48
N ALA A 108 1.50 -12.93 0.24
CA ALA A 108 1.50 -13.72 1.47
C ALA A 108 1.88 -15.19 1.20
N GLY A 109 1.34 -15.79 0.13
CA GLY A 109 1.64 -17.16 -0.27
C GLY A 109 3.12 -17.35 -0.62
N LEU A 110 3.70 -16.43 -1.40
CA LEU A 110 5.12 -16.44 -1.73
C LEU A 110 6.00 -16.31 -0.48
N LEU A 111 5.59 -15.49 0.48
CA LEU A 111 6.32 -15.29 1.73
C LEU A 111 6.30 -16.55 2.60
N VAL A 112 5.13 -17.19 2.74
CA VAL A 112 5.01 -18.48 3.45
C VAL A 112 5.86 -19.56 2.78
N LEU A 113 5.81 -19.65 1.45
CA LEU A 113 6.60 -20.64 0.69
C LEU A 113 8.10 -20.39 0.84
N GLY A 114 8.54 -19.14 0.75
CA GLY A 114 9.93 -18.75 0.98
C GLY A 114 10.41 -19.08 2.40
N LEU A 115 9.57 -18.84 3.41
CA LEU A 115 9.88 -19.21 4.80
C LEU A 115 10.00 -20.73 4.96
N LEU A 116 9.07 -21.51 4.40
CA LEU A 116 9.08 -22.98 4.48
C LEU A 116 10.33 -23.57 3.82
N VAL A 117 10.68 -23.10 2.62
CA VAL A 117 11.92 -23.52 1.92
C VAL A 117 13.16 -23.13 2.72
N GLY A 118 13.19 -21.91 3.27
CA GLY A 118 14.30 -21.45 4.10
C GLY A 118 14.47 -22.26 5.39
N LEU A 119 13.37 -22.72 5.98
CA LEU A 119 13.37 -23.57 7.18
C LEU A 119 13.84 -25.00 6.86
N LEU A 120 13.36 -25.55 5.74
CA LEU A 120 13.76 -26.88 5.27
C LEU A 120 15.26 -26.94 4.94
N ASN A 121 15.82 -25.89 4.34
CA ASN A 121 17.25 -25.82 4.02
C ASN A 121 18.17 -25.62 5.24
N ARG A 122 17.61 -25.34 6.43
CA ARG A 122 18.36 -25.16 7.68
C ARG A 122 18.30 -26.38 8.61
N LEU A 123 17.49 -27.39 8.27
CA LEU A 123 17.42 -28.70 8.93
C LEU A 123 18.37 -29.69 8.25
#